data_AF-A0A7X8UXM8-F1
#
_entry.id   AF-A0A7X8UXM8-F1
#
_cell.length_a   1.000
_cell.length_b   1.000
_cell.length_c   1.000
_cell.angle_alpha   90.00
_cell.angle_beta   90.00
_cell.angle_gamma   90.00
#
_symmetry.space_group_name_H-M   'P 1'
#
loop_
_entity.id
_entity.type
_entity.pdbx_description
1 polymer ?
#
loop_
_entity_poly.entity_id
_entity_poly.type
_entity_poly.pdbx_seq_one_letter_code
_entity_poly.pdbx_strand_id
1 'polypeptide(L)' 'MHYPKKNSRIKKLRKQGFRARMRTSNGRKLLNRQRRTGRHTVSVTK' A
#
# COMPACT_ATOMS: atom_id res chain seq x y z
N MET A 1 5.68 -22.97 -13.61
CA MET A 1 4.84 -21.89 -13.04
C MET A 1 4.68 -20.79 -14.07
N HIS A 2 3.46 -20.55 -14.54
CA HIS A 2 3.18 -19.51 -15.52
C HIS A 2 3.20 -18.13 -14.82
N TYR A 3 4.19 -17.31 -15.20
CA TYR A 3 4.63 -16.02 -14.66
C TYR A 3 5.32 -16.00 -13.29
N PRO A 4 6.66 -15.86 -13.25
CA PRO A 4 7.38 -15.65 -12.00
C PRO A 4 7.01 -14.31 -11.38
N LYS A 5 6.41 -14.34 -10.18
CA LYS A 5 6.20 -13.14 -9.35
C LYS A 5 7.51 -12.76 -8.67
N LYS A 6 8.05 -11.59 -9.02
CA LYS A 6 9.24 -11.03 -8.35
C LYS A 6 8.87 -10.52 -6.95
N ASN A 7 9.31 -11.22 -5.90
CA ASN A 7 9.02 -10.91 -4.49
C ASN A 7 9.97 -9.84 -3.90
N SER A 8 10.05 -8.66 -4.51
CA SER A 8 10.87 -7.57 -3.96
C SER A 8 10.13 -6.78 -2.88
N ARG A 9 10.52 -6.97 -1.62
CA ARG A 9 9.97 -6.23 -0.46
C ARG A 9 10.19 -4.71 -0.59
N ILE A 10 11.37 -4.30 -1.06
CA ILE A 10 11.70 -2.89 -1.28
C ILE A 10 10.77 -2.25 -2.31
N LYS A 11 10.54 -2.93 -3.45
CA LYS A 11 9.61 -2.42 -4.48
C LYS A 11 8.18 -2.31 -3.96
N LYS A 12 7.74 -3.27 -3.14
CA LYS A 12 6.41 -3.25 -2.51
C LYS A 12 6.25 -2.03 -1.60
N LEU A 13 7.23 -1.75 -0.73
CA LEU A 13 7.21 -0.60 0.17
C LEU A 13 7.23 0.74 -0.59
N ARG A 14 8.07 0.86 -1.62
CA ARG A 14 8.13 2.08 -2.46
C ARG A 14 6.82 2.36 -3.19
N LYS A 15 6.14 1.32 -3.68
CA LYS A 15 4.90 1.46 -4.47
C LYS A 15 3.65 1.56 -3.61
N GLN A 16 3.57 0.83 -2.51
CA GLN A 16 2.32 0.62 -1.76
C GLN A 16 2.41 1.01 -0.27
N GLY A 17 3.59 1.37 0.23
CA GLY A 17 3.79 1.71 1.64
C GLY A 17 3.10 3.00 2.05
N PHE A 18 2.96 3.20 3.35
CA PHE A 18 2.24 4.34 3.94
C PHE A 18 2.71 5.69 3.38
N ARG A 19 4.02 5.93 3.38
CA ARG A 19 4.62 7.19 2.88
C ARG A 19 4.29 7.44 1.41
N ALA A 20 4.28 6.39 0.58
CA ALA A 20 3.91 6.49 -0.83
C ALA A 20 2.43 6.89 -1.00
N ARG A 21 1.54 6.36 -0.15
CA ARG A 21 0.12 6.74 -0.13
C ARG A 21 -0.09 8.19 0.34
N MET A 22 0.70 8.66 1.29
CA MET A 22 0.55 10.03 1.82
C MET A 22 1.01 11.12 0.85
N ARG A 23 1.88 10.78 -0.13
CA ARG A 23 2.41 11.73 -1.12
C ARG A 23 1.34 12.32 -2.04
N THR A 24 0.28 11.58 -2.36
CA THR A 24 -0.74 11.99 -3.33
C THR A 24 -2.11 12.19 -2.68
N SER A 25 -2.92 13.07 -3.24
CA SER A 25 -4.31 13.28 -2.79
C SER A 25 -5.13 11.99 -2.85
N ASN A 26 -5.03 11.26 -3.96
CA ASN A 26 -5.75 9.98 -4.16
C ASN A 26 -5.26 8.88 -3.20
N GLY A 27 -3.97 8.84 -2.88
CA GLY A 27 -3.44 7.90 -1.90
C GLY A 27 -3.98 8.17 -0.49
N ARG A 28 -4.09 9.44 -0.09
CA ARG A 28 -4.74 9.85 1.17
C ARG A 28 -6.23 9.47 1.20
N LYS A 29 -6.97 9.69 0.09
CA LYS A 29 -8.38 9.27 -0.04
C LYS A 29 -8.54 7.75 0.14
N LEU A 30 -7.65 6.96 -0.45
CA LEU A 30 -7.68 5.50 -0.33
C LEU A 30 -7.46 5.04 1.11
N LEU A 31 -6.49 5.63 1.82
CA LEU A 31 -6.26 5.32 3.24
C LEU A 31 -7.48 5.69 4.09
N ASN A 32 -8.09 6.84 3.85
CA ASN A 32 -9.28 7.27 4.58
C ASN A 32 -10.47 6.33 4.34
N ARG A 33 -10.64 5.80 3.12
CA ARG A 33 -11.64 4.78 2.83
C ARG A 33 -11.39 3.50 3.63
N GLN A 34 -10.15 3.02 3.66
CA GLN A 34 -9.80 1.80 4.40
C GLN A 34 -9.95 1.97 5.91
N ARG A 35 -9.64 3.16 6.45
CA ARG A 35 -9.91 3.51 7.86
C ARG A 35 -11.39 3.51 8.16
N ARG A 36 -12.22 4.12 7.30
CA ARG A 36 -13.68 4.12 7.45
C ARG A 36 -14.27 2.71 7.43
N THR A 37 -13.73 1.82 6.60
CA THR A 37 -14.13 0.40 6.59
C THR A 37 -13.65 -0.36 7.83
N GLY A 38 -12.75 0.20 8.65
CA GLY A 38 -12.23 -0.47 9.83
C GLY A 38 -11.19 -1.55 9.51
N ARG A 39 -10.44 -1.43 8.41
CA ARG A 39 -9.39 -2.42 8.11
C ARG A 39 -8.30 -2.40 9.18
N HIS A 40 -7.99 -3.57 9.74
CA HIS A 40 -6.88 -3.75 10.68
C HIS A 40 -5.54 -3.24 10.13
N THR A 41 -5.30 -3.42 8.82
CA THR A 41 -4.10 -2.92 8.15
C THR A 41 -4.46 -2.04 6.97
N VAL A 42 -4.02 -0.78 7.04
CA VAL A 42 -4.37 0.28 6.07
C VAL A 42 -3.31 0.41 4.96
N SER A 43 -2.08 -0.04 5.20
CA SER A 43 -0.99 0.03 4.23
C SER A 43 0.09 -0.99 4.54
N VAL A 44 1.00 -1.20 3.58
CA VAL A 44 2.16 -2.08 3.79
C VAL A 44 3.18 -1.35 4.67
N THR A 45 3.34 -1.85 5.89
CA THR A 45 4.46 -1.55 6.78
C THR A 45 5.51 -2.67 6.69
N LYS A 46 6.71 -2.41 7.21
CA LYS A 46 7.81 -3.38 7.23
C LYS A 46 7.42 -4.60 8.08
#